data_AF-A0A424YB17-F1
#
_entry.id   AF-A0A424YB17-F1
#
_cell.length_a   1.000
_cell.length_b   1.000
_cell.length_c   1.000
_cell.angle_alpha   90.00
_cell.angle_beta   90.00
_cell.angle_gamma   90.00
#
_symmetry.space_group_name_H-M   'P 1'
#
loop_
_entity.id
_entity.type
_entity.pdbx_description
1 polymer ?
#
loop_
_entity_poly.entity_id
_entity_poly.type
_entity_poly.pdbx_seq_one_letter_code
_entity_poly.pdbx_strand_id
1 'polypeptide(L)'
;MKKTFMSFYLGQSRMEWDICWLVAAPLGLWLIAFVYVPLFGGSIKFWETWLLTLLIGVSCLVCLVAHALAHLFVARRYKGEIISSLHLYPLGDASQVWPPARTPRDDFLIALSGPLCSGVIGVGAYLVWNMQPGTYLNLIMLFLVFFNGGVALFNLIPVFPLDGGRLLRAICWGLLERPAAATVWAARGGIGISFLLLFWSIFLLIQQTRYSLWAGGANLVLAVLVAYPLHRHPVNWWNGPGPIKKNRGLMGYLRGSLALVLIAGLLGITLVLVPTNNGLRLPGASPTTTPMIQIPRENFHPSTGSFLITTVALQTPILAGQWLYALWNPAVEVVPPERVVPADRTIREMSQHSYRMLETSKITAVSVGLTRAGYEVIVSGQGVRIVSLTEESPAFGLLQPGDVIIGMDNQPVLTLPDLMEQLKQKDPSEPVQLQIQGERGKRKVSVNLIPPPEAGAPPRLGLFIEPAGYDYKLPFPVTITPQKITGGPSAGLMLALTTYNLVTPEDLTGGHIIAGTGTVNLEGTVGPVGGLKQKVAGAESAGATYFLVPPQNYEDALAAARRIEVIQVGTVEEALSFLQSLPPV
;
A
#
# COMPACT_ATOMS: atom_id res chain seq x y z
N MET A 1 15.58 -22.35 -35.49
CA MET A 1 14.35 -21.52 -35.38
C MET A 1 14.74 -20.05 -35.41
N LYS A 2 14.05 -19.20 -36.18
CA LYS A 2 14.26 -17.75 -36.14
C LYS A 2 14.04 -17.27 -34.69
N LYS A 3 15.05 -16.60 -34.13
CA LYS A 3 15.11 -16.20 -32.71
C LYS A 3 14.42 -14.85 -32.44
N THR A 4 13.95 -14.20 -33.49
CA THR A 4 13.39 -12.84 -33.50
C THR A 4 11.96 -12.91 -34.06
N PHE A 5 10.99 -12.32 -33.35
CA PHE A 5 9.58 -12.32 -33.75
C PHE A 5 9.27 -11.20 -34.76
N MET A 6 9.91 -10.04 -34.62
CA MET A 6 9.69 -8.88 -35.49
C MET A 6 11.00 -8.10 -35.66
N SER A 7 11.24 -7.52 -36.84
CA SER A 7 12.37 -6.61 -37.04
C SER A 7 12.01 -5.42 -37.92
N PHE A 8 12.50 -4.23 -37.57
CA PHE A 8 12.36 -3.02 -38.38
C PHE A 8 13.63 -2.19 -38.34
N TYR A 9 13.81 -1.27 -39.29
CA TYR A 9 14.97 -0.38 -39.31
C TYR A 9 14.63 0.95 -38.64
N LEU A 10 15.53 1.43 -37.77
CA LEU A 10 15.49 2.78 -37.22
C LEU A 10 16.81 3.48 -37.57
N GLY A 11 16.79 4.25 -38.66
CA GLY A 11 18.01 4.80 -39.26
C GLY A 11 18.93 3.70 -39.79
N GLN A 12 20.18 3.67 -39.34
CA GLN A 12 21.18 2.67 -39.74
C GLN A 12 21.17 1.38 -38.89
N SER A 13 20.36 1.33 -37.83
CA SER A 13 20.34 0.21 -36.89
C SER A 13 19.07 -0.63 -37.07
N ARG A 14 19.21 -1.96 -37.12
CA ARG A 14 18.08 -2.89 -37.22
C ARG A 14 17.55 -3.23 -35.83
N MET A 15 16.33 -2.85 -35.49
CA MET A 15 15.67 -3.27 -34.25
C MET A 15 15.07 -4.67 -34.41
N GLU A 16 15.36 -5.55 -33.47
CA GLU A 16 14.99 -6.96 -33.44
C GLU A 16 14.27 -7.29 -32.13
N TRP A 17 13.03 -7.76 -32.20
CA TRP A 17 12.20 -8.09 -31.04
C TRP A 17 12.33 -9.58 -30.70
N ASP A 18 12.73 -9.88 -29.47
CA ASP A 18 12.85 -11.27 -29.01
C ASP A 18 11.48 -11.96 -28.88
N ILE A 19 11.46 -13.27 -29.07
CA ILE A 19 10.24 -14.09 -28.96
C ILE A 19 9.57 -14.01 -27.57
N CYS A 20 10.31 -13.66 -26.52
CA CYS A 20 9.75 -13.43 -25.17
C CYS A 20 8.64 -12.36 -25.16
N TRP A 21 8.60 -11.45 -26.12
CA TRP A 21 7.53 -10.46 -26.24
C TRP A 21 6.14 -11.06 -26.53
N LEU A 22 6.07 -12.25 -27.13
CA LEU A 22 4.81 -12.97 -27.34
C LEU A 22 4.12 -13.37 -26.03
N VAL A 23 4.88 -13.48 -24.95
CA VAL A 23 4.35 -13.79 -23.61
C VAL A 23 4.28 -12.52 -22.77
N ALA A 24 5.33 -11.70 -22.78
CA ALA A 24 5.42 -10.52 -21.94
C ALA A 24 4.39 -9.44 -22.30
N ALA A 25 4.13 -9.18 -23.58
CA ALA A 25 3.17 -8.14 -23.97
C ALA A 25 1.73 -8.49 -23.59
N PRO A 26 1.19 -9.68 -23.94
CA PRO A 26 -0.18 -10.03 -23.54
C PRO A 26 -0.36 -10.09 -22.03
N LEU A 27 0.62 -10.65 -21.30
CA LEU A 27 0.58 -10.69 -19.84
C LEU A 27 0.62 -9.29 -19.23
N GLY A 28 1.50 -8.41 -19.73
CA GLY A 28 1.60 -7.02 -19.27
C GLY A 28 0.31 -6.24 -19.51
N LEU A 29 -0.28 -6.35 -20.71
CA LEU A 29 -1.57 -5.71 -21.02
C LEU A 29 -2.70 -6.28 -20.16
N TRP A 30 -2.73 -7.60 -19.93
CA TRP A 30 -3.71 -8.22 -19.04
C TRP A 30 -3.58 -7.70 -17.59
N LEU A 31 -2.36 -7.62 -17.06
CA LEU A 31 -2.12 -7.06 -15.72
C LEU A 31 -2.56 -5.59 -15.64
N ILE A 32 -2.33 -4.79 -16.68
CA ILE A 32 -2.78 -3.41 -16.72
C ILE A 32 -4.32 -3.34 -16.69
N ALA A 33 -5.00 -4.09 -17.57
CA ALA A 33 -6.45 -4.05 -17.71
C ALA A 33 -7.21 -4.60 -16.50
N PHE A 34 -6.72 -5.70 -15.89
CA PHE A 34 -7.44 -6.44 -14.85
C PHE A 34 -6.95 -6.17 -13.43
N VAL A 35 -5.77 -5.59 -13.27
CA VAL A 35 -5.21 -5.28 -11.94
C VAL A 35 -5.03 -3.78 -11.77
N TYR A 36 -4.24 -3.14 -12.63
CA TYR A 36 -3.88 -1.73 -12.44
C TYR A 36 -5.07 -0.77 -12.62
N VAL A 37 -5.77 -0.85 -13.75
CA VAL A 37 -6.88 0.09 -14.05
C VAL A 37 -8.03 -0.05 -13.03
N PRO A 38 -8.48 -1.26 -12.63
CA PRO A 38 -9.52 -1.39 -11.61
C PRO A 38 -9.07 -0.86 -10.24
N LEU A 39 -7.77 -1.02 -9.90
CA LEU A 39 -7.24 -0.61 -8.60
C LEU A 39 -7.13 0.92 -8.47
N PHE A 40 -6.67 1.61 -9.51
CA PHE A 40 -6.38 3.05 -9.45
C PHE A 40 -7.39 3.92 -10.19
N GLY A 41 -8.06 3.36 -11.20
CA GLY A 41 -8.98 4.10 -12.07
C GLY A 41 -10.41 4.18 -11.55
N GLY A 42 -10.78 3.36 -10.55
CA GLY A 42 -12.14 3.31 -10.04
C GLY A 42 -13.12 2.76 -11.08
N SER A 43 -14.28 3.40 -11.23
CA SER A 43 -15.40 2.93 -12.07
C SER A 43 -15.26 3.27 -13.56
N ILE A 44 -14.10 3.02 -14.16
CA ILE A 44 -13.88 3.22 -15.62
C ILE A 44 -14.66 2.18 -16.42
N LYS A 45 -15.26 2.59 -17.54
CA LYS A 45 -16.04 1.68 -18.39
C LYS A 45 -15.13 0.66 -19.06
N PHE A 46 -15.68 -0.53 -19.36
CA PHE A 46 -14.92 -1.64 -19.95
C PHE A 46 -14.11 -1.25 -21.20
N TRP A 47 -14.70 -0.50 -22.14
CA TRP A 47 -13.97 -0.09 -23.35
C TRP A 47 -12.90 0.98 -23.11
N GLU A 48 -13.14 1.89 -22.18
CA GLU A 48 -12.15 2.89 -21.76
C GLU A 48 -10.94 2.23 -21.10
N THR A 49 -11.15 1.15 -20.32
CA THR A 49 -10.08 0.35 -19.72
C THR A 49 -9.16 -0.25 -20.77
N TRP A 50 -9.69 -0.80 -21.85
CA TRP A 50 -8.86 -1.39 -22.91
C TRP A 50 -8.13 -0.34 -23.74
N LEU A 51 -8.77 0.79 -24.04
CA LEU A 51 -8.10 1.91 -24.70
C LEU A 51 -6.96 2.46 -23.85
N LEU A 52 -7.20 2.67 -22.55
CA LEU A 52 -6.19 3.12 -21.59
C LEU A 52 -5.04 2.11 -21.49
N THR A 53 -5.36 0.82 -21.42
CA THR A 53 -4.37 -0.26 -21.39
C THR A 53 -3.47 -0.25 -22.62
N LEU A 54 -4.04 -0.06 -23.81
CA LEU A 54 -3.27 0.05 -25.04
C LEU A 54 -2.36 1.28 -25.03
N LEU A 55 -2.87 2.45 -24.62
CA LEU A 55 -2.08 3.68 -24.52
C LEU A 55 -0.92 3.54 -23.53
N ILE A 56 -1.15 2.92 -22.37
CA ILE A 56 -0.08 2.61 -21.41
C ILE A 56 0.95 1.67 -22.05
N GLY A 57 0.50 0.58 -22.68
CA GLY A 57 1.39 -0.38 -23.33
C GLY A 57 2.29 0.26 -24.40
N VAL A 58 1.72 1.09 -25.27
CA VAL A 58 2.48 1.85 -26.28
C VAL A 58 3.46 2.82 -25.62
N SER A 59 3.04 3.52 -24.57
CA SER A 59 3.91 4.45 -23.83
C SER A 59 5.11 3.74 -23.19
N CYS A 60 4.89 2.57 -22.60
CA CYS A 60 5.96 1.72 -22.06
C CYS A 60 6.94 1.28 -23.16
N LEU A 61 6.44 0.93 -24.34
CA LEU A 61 7.26 0.59 -25.51
C LEU A 61 8.17 1.75 -25.92
N VAL A 62 7.60 2.95 -26.01
CA VAL A 62 8.33 4.17 -26.34
C VAL A 62 9.41 4.45 -25.29
N CYS A 63 9.12 4.25 -24.00
CA CYS A 63 10.09 4.40 -22.93
C CYS A 63 11.26 3.40 -23.05
N LEU A 64 10.99 2.13 -23.35
CA LEU A 64 12.03 1.12 -23.57
C LEU A 64 12.91 1.45 -24.79
N VAL A 65 12.29 1.94 -25.87
CA VAL A 65 13.03 2.41 -27.05
C VAL A 65 13.88 3.63 -26.68
N ALA A 66 13.36 4.60 -25.94
CA ALA A 66 14.09 5.78 -25.50
C ALA A 66 15.29 5.40 -24.60
N HIS A 67 15.12 4.43 -23.72
CA HIS A 67 16.20 3.85 -22.91
C HIS A 67 17.32 3.28 -23.80
N ALA A 68 16.98 2.42 -24.77
CA ALA A 68 17.96 1.83 -25.68
C ALA A 68 18.64 2.88 -26.58
N LEU A 69 17.89 3.89 -27.02
CA LEU A 69 18.43 5.01 -27.81
C LEU A 69 19.38 5.88 -27.01
N ALA A 70 19.20 6.03 -25.70
CA ALA A 70 20.12 6.78 -24.84
C ALA A 70 21.52 6.17 -24.85
N HIS A 71 21.62 4.85 -24.72
CA HIS A 71 22.90 4.14 -24.86
C HIS A 71 23.53 4.35 -26.23
N LEU A 72 22.75 4.24 -27.31
CA LEU A 72 23.25 4.45 -28.67
C LEU A 72 23.75 5.88 -28.89
N PHE A 73 23.02 6.86 -28.37
CA PHE A 73 23.38 8.27 -28.46
C PHE A 73 24.72 8.54 -27.77
N VAL A 74 24.90 8.04 -26.54
CA VAL A 74 26.15 8.19 -25.79
C VAL A 74 27.29 7.39 -26.45
N ALA A 75 27.04 6.16 -26.90
CA ALA A 75 28.04 5.34 -27.57
C ALA A 75 28.58 6.01 -28.86
N ARG A 76 27.70 6.60 -29.67
CA ARG A 76 28.09 7.37 -30.88
C ARG A 76 28.95 8.59 -30.52
N ARG A 77 28.61 9.29 -29.45
CA ARG A 77 29.36 10.48 -29.00
C ARG A 77 30.81 10.17 -28.61
N TYR A 78 31.06 8.95 -28.13
CA TYR A 78 32.38 8.48 -27.67
C TYR A 78 33.08 7.51 -28.63
N LYS A 79 32.78 7.57 -29.94
CA LYS A 79 33.43 6.78 -31.01
C LYS A 79 33.42 5.26 -30.78
N GLY A 80 32.35 4.74 -30.18
CA GLY A 80 32.03 3.30 -30.24
C GLY A 80 31.68 2.89 -31.67
N GLU A 81 31.96 1.65 -32.05
CA GLU A 81 31.55 1.11 -33.36
C GLU A 81 30.02 1.21 -33.54
N ILE A 82 29.57 1.43 -34.77
CA ILE A 82 28.15 1.56 -35.10
C ILE A 82 27.51 0.17 -34.99
N ILE A 83 26.52 0.03 -34.10
CA ILE A 83 25.78 -1.23 -33.93
C ILE A 83 24.83 -1.44 -35.11
N SER A 84 24.98 -2.60 -35.75
CA SER A 84 24.15 -3.02 -36.89
C SER A 84 22.78 -3.58 -36.47
N SER A 85 22.64 -4.17 -35.27
CA SER A 85 21.38 -4.71 -34.76
C SER A 85 21.16 -4.47 -33.26
N LEU A 86 19.97 -3.98 -32.90
CA LEU A 86 19.51 -3.68 -31.54
C LEU A 86 18.44 -4.71 -31.13
N HIS A 87 18.73 -5.58 -30.17
CA HIS A 87 17.77 -6.56 -29.69
C HIS A 87 16.99 -6.01 -28.48
N LEU A 88 15.66 -5.98 -28.56
CA LEU A 88 14.79 -5.51 -27.49
C LEU A 88 14.20 -6.68 -26.70
N TYR A 89 14.56 -6.79 -25.42
CA TYR A 89 13.98 -7.74 -24.48
C TYR A 89 12.93 -7.05 -23.56
N PRO A 90 11.95 -7.80 -23.02
CA PRO A 90 10.90 -7.22 -22.18
C PRO A 90 11.35 -6.52 -20.89
N LEU A 91 12.52 -6.87 -20.35
CA LEU A 91 13.08 -6.24 -19.14
C LEU A 91 14.10 -5.13 -19.42
N GLY A 92 14.17 -4.67 -20.67
CA GLY A 92 15.23 -3.77 -21.11
C GLY A 92 16.36 -4.53 -21.79
N ASP A 93 17.52 -3.90 -21.87
CA ASP A 93 18.58 -4.25 -22.81
C ASP A 93 19.49 -5.41 -22.37
N ALA A 94 18.86 -6.46 -21.84
CA ALA A 94 19.49 -7.61 -21.20
C ALA A 94 20.25 -8.54 -22.16
N SER A 95 20.74 -8.07 -23.32
CA SER A 95 21.63 -8.92 -24.14
C SER A 95 22.56 -8.18 -25.09
N GLN A 96 22.67 -6.85 -25.02
CA GLN A 96 23.46 -6.15 -26.03
C GLN A 96 24.95 -6.38 -25.80
N VAL A 97 25.55 -7.03 -26.80
CA VAL A 97 26.98 -6.93 -27.10
C VAL A 97 27.24 -5.50 -27.58
N TRP A 98 27.17 -4.54 -26.66
CA TRP A 98 27.59 -3.18 -26.94
C TRP A 98 29.09 -3.23 -27.30
N PRO A 99 29.54 -2.47 -28.32
CA PRO A 99 30.93 -2.46 -28.70
C PRO A 99 31.80 -2.10 -27.49
N PRO A 100 32.96 -2.75 -27.34
CA PRO A 100 33.85 -2.47 -26.22
C PRO A 100 34.22 -0.99 -26.19
N ALA A 101 33.93 -0.34 -25.07
CA ALA A 101 34.34 1.04 -24.84
C ALA A 101 35.87 1.13 -24.73
N ARG A 102 36.44 2.24 -25.20
CA ARG A 102 37.91 2.46 -25.25
C ARG A 102 38.50 2.79 -23.88
N THR A 103 37.71 3.40 -23.00
CA THR A 103 38.13 3.79 -21.65
C THR A 103 37.08 3.39 -20.61
N PRO A 104 37.47 3.21 -19.32
CA PRO A 104 36.54 2.89 -18.25
C PRO A 104 35.46 3.97 -18.06
N ARG A 105 35.81 5.24 -18.30
CA ARG A 105 34.87 6.35 -18.21
C ARG A 105 33.80 6.25 -19.28
N ASP A 106 34.18 5.99 -20.52
CA ASP A 106 33.22 5.88 -21.63
C ASP A 106 32.27 4.71 -21.39
N ASP A 107 32.79 3.59 -20.90
CA ASP A 107 31.99 2.41 -20.57
C ASP A 107 30.97 2.67 -19.46
N PHE A 108 31.39 3.39 -18.41
CA PHE A 108 30.51 3.81 -17.32
C PHE A 108 29.40 4.74 -17.82
N LEU A 109 29.75 5.75 -18.62
CA LEU A 109 28.78 6.72 -19.15
C LEU A 109 27.79 6.07 -20.10
N ILE A 110 28.25 5.16 -20.97
CA ILE A 110 27.37 4.40 -21.85
C ILE A 110 26.42 3.56 -20.99
N ALA A 111 26.91 2.76 -20.04
CA ALA A 111 26.08 1.90 -19.21
C ALA A 111 25.08 2.68 -18.33
N LEU A 112 25.45 3.85 -17.81
CA LEU A 112 24.56 4.65 -16.96
C LEU A 112 23.45 5.36 -17.75
N SER A 113 23.66 5.62 -19.05
CA SER A 113 22.78 6.49 -19.84
C SER A 113 21.34 5.98 -20.01
N GLY A 114 21.12 4.68 -20.18
CA GLY A 114 19.78 4.07 -20.23
C GLY A 114 19.03 4.21 -18.92
N PRO A 115 19.56 3.70 -17.79
CA PRO A 115 18.95 3.86 -16.47
C PRO A 115 18.67 5.33 -16.12
N LEU A 116 19.60 6.25 -16.44
CA LEU A 116 19.40 7.67 -16.22
C LEU A 116 18.27 8.24 -17.09
N CYS A 117 18.20 7.87 -18.37
CA CYS A 117 17.11 8.26 -19.27
C CYS A 117 15.75 7.82 -18.71
N SER A 118 15.63 6.55 -18.30
CA SER A 118 14.43 6.04 -17.64
C SER A 118 14.12 6.80 -16.36
N GLY A 119 15.12 7.06 -15.50
CA GLY A 119 14.93 7.86 -14.29
C GLY A 119 14.38 9.27 -14.57
N VAL A 120 14.92 9.96 -15.58
CA VAL A 120 14.44 11.29 -15.99
C VAL A 120 13.01 11.24 -16.52
N ILE A 121 12.67 10.26 -17.36
CA ILE A 121 11.31 10.05 -17.85
C ILE A 121 10.35 9.79 -16.68
N GLY A 122 10.75 8.95 -15.72
CA GLY A 122 9.97 8.65 -14.51
C GLY A 122 9.72 9.89 -13.65
N VAL A 123 10.74 10.73 -13.42
CA VAL A 123 10.58 12.00 -12.69
C VAL A 123 9.67 12.95 -13.45
N GLY A 124 9.82 13.07 -14.78
CA GLY A 124 8.92 13.89 -15.60
C GLY A 124 7.47 13.43 -15.52
N ALA A 125 7.23 12.12 -15.60
CA ALA A 125 5.89 11.54 -15.41
C ALA A 125 5.33 11.83 -14.02
N TYR A 126 6.16 11.79 -12.98
CA TYR A 126 5.74 12.11 -11.61
C TYR A 126 5.32 13.58 -11.48
N LEU A 127 6.08 14.51 -12.06
CA LEU A 127 5.75 15.93 -12.03
C LEU A 127 4.40 16.20 -12.70
N VAL A 128 4.13 15.57 -13.86
CA VAL A 128 2.84 15.69 -14.55
C VAL A 128 1.72 15.05 -13.73
N TRP A 129 1.94 13.86 -13.17
CA TRP A 129 0.96 13.20 -12.30
C TRP A 129 0.63 14.06 -11.06
N ASN A 130 1.63 14.69 -10.45
CA ASN A 130 1.45 15.52 -9.26
C ASN A 130 0.57 16.75 -9.52
N MET A 131 0.53 17.25 -10.75
CA MET A 131 -0.37 18.34 -11.15
C MET A 131 -1.85 17.91 -11.23
N GLN A 132 -2.14 16.61 -11.14
CA GLN A 132 -3.47 16.00 -11.24
C GLN A 132 -4.33 16.48 -12.44
N PRO A 133 -3.79 16.58 -13.68
CA PRO A 133 -4.48 17.17 -14.84
C PRO A 133 -5.77 16.45 -15.28
N GLY A 134 -5.95 15.18 -14.91
CA GLY A 134 -7.19 14.45 -15.16
C GLY A 134 -7.02 12.94 -15.02
N THR A 135 -8.11 12.22 -14.76
CA THR A 135 -8.09 10.80 -14.39
C THR A 135 -7.28 9.92 -15.35
N TYR A 136 -7.55 9.99 -16.66
CA TYR A 136 -6.87 9.14 -17.65
C TYR A 136 -5.37 9.42 -17.74
N LEU A 137 -4.99 10.70 -17.82
CA LEU A 137 -3.60 11.08 -17.89
C LEU A 137 -2.87 10.74 -16.59
N ASN A 138 -3.50 10.92 -15.44
CA ASN A 138 -2.95 10.53 -14.15
C ASN A 138 -2.66 9.03 -14.09
N LEU A 139 -3.55 8.18 -14.63
CA LEU A 139 -3.33 6.74 -14.66
C LEU A 139 -2.16 6.35 -15.58
N ILE A 140 -2.02 6.99 -16.73
CA ILE A 140 -0.87 6.77 -17.62
C ILE A 140 0.41 7.21 -16.93
N MET A 141 0.45 8.44 -16.43
CA MET A 141 1.65 9.01 -15.82
C MET A 141 2.08 8.24 -14.58
N LEU A 142 1.13 7.87 -13.70
CA LEU A 142 1.43 7.04 -12.53
C LEU A 142 2.03 5.68 -12.93
N PHE A 143 1.50 5.04 -13.98
CA PHE A 143 2.07 3.79 -14.47
C PHE A 143 3.49 4.01 -15.00
N LEU A 144 3.72 5.09 -15.76
CA LEU A 144 5.04 5.42 -16.31
C LEU A 144 6.08 5.77 -15.23
N VAL A 145 5.67 6.37 -14.11
CA VAL A 145 6.55 6.59 -12.94
C VAL A 145 7.10 5.25 -12.45
N PHE A 146 6.21 4.30 -12.13
CA PHE A 146 6.62 3.00 -11.59
C PHE A 146 7.34 2.15 -12.63
N PHE A 147 6.88 2.17 -13.88
CA PHE A 147 7.50 1.42 -14.98
C PHE A 147 8.94 1.90 -15.22
N ASN A 148 9.16 3.19 -15.40
CA ASN A 148 10.51 3.71 -15.67
C ASN A 148 11.42 3.67 -14.44
N GLY A 149 10.88 3.90 -13.24
CA GLY A 149 11.61 3.68 -11.99
C GLY A 149 12.05 2.23 -11.86
N GLY A 150 11.16 1.28 -12.16
CA GLY A 150 11.44 -0.15 -12.19
C GLY A 150 12.51 -0.52 -13.22
N VAL A 151 12.39 -0.04 -14.47
CA VAL A 151 13.39 -0.26 -15.54
C VAL A 151 14.76 0.29 -15.13
N ALA A 152 14.81 1.51 -14.58
CA ALA A 152 16.06 2.13 -14.13
C ALA A 152 16.72 1.33 -13.00
N LEU A 153 15.97 1.02 -11.94
CA LEU A 153 16.49 0.30 -10.77
C LEU A 153 16.90 -1.13 -11.12
N PHE A 154 16.11 -1.82 -11.93
CA PHE A 154 16.41 -3.18 -12.35
C PHE A 154 17.68 -3.23 -13.22
N ASN A 155 17.86 -2.29 -14.14
CA ASN A 155 19.08 -2.24 -14.96
C ASN A 155 20.33 -1.79 -14.18
N LEU A 156 20.21 -1.27 -12.95
CA LEU A 156 21.35 -0.96 -12.08
C LEU A 156 21.88 -2.17 -11.29
N ILE A 157 21.22 -3.33 -11.33
CA ILE A 157 21.69 -4.54 -10.66
C ILE A 157 23.07 -4.94 -11.22
N PRO A 158 24.11 -5.15 -10.37
CA PRO A 158 25.51 -5.26 -10.78
C PRO A 158 25.87 -6.65 -11.36
N VAL A 159 25.07 -7.15 -12.28
CA VAL A 159 25.25 -8.45 -12.92
C VAL A 159 25.04 -8.35 -14.42
N PHE A 160 25.72 -9.21 -15.18
CA PHE A 160 25.30 -9.43 -16.57
C PHE A 160 23.98 -10.21 -16.58
N PRO A 161 23.09 -9.93 -17.55
CA PRO A 161 23.31 -9.10 -18.73
C PRO A 161 22.90 -7.62 -18.58
N LEU A 162 22.56 -7.18 -17.37
CA LEU A 162 22.01 -5.85 -17.08
C LEU A 162 23.11 -4.77 -17.16
N ASP A 163 22.72 -3.50 -17.33
CA ASP A 163 23.66 -2.38 -17.43
C ASP A 163 24.57 -2.25 -16.22
N GLY A 164 24.06 -2.58 -15.04
CA GLY A 164 24.82 -2.60 -13.78
C GLY A 164 26.01 -3.54 -13.82
N GLY A 165 25.94 -4.64 -14.60
CA GLY A 165 27.11 -5.50 -14.86
C GLY A 165 28.23 -4.76 -15.59
N ARG A 166 27.90 -3.87 -16.53
CA ARG A 166 28.88 -2.98 -17.19
C ARG A 166 29.34 -1.86 -16.27
N LEU A 167 28.49 -1.32 -15.42
CA LEU A 167 28.90 -0.35 -14.39
C LEU A 167 29.91 -0.98 -13.43
N LEU A 168 29.65 -2.19 -12.93
CA LEU A 168 30.58 -2.97 -12.12
C LEU A 168 31.91 -3.18 -12.84
N ARG A 169 31.87 -3.55 -14.13
CA ARG A 169 33.06 -3.70 -14.97
C ARG A 169 33.85 -2.38 -15.10
N ALA A 170 33.17 -1.28 -15.39
CA ALA A 170 33.77 0.03 -15.56
C ALA A 170 34.40 0.57 -14.26
N ILE A 171 33.74 0.38 -13.12
CA ILE A 171 34.26 0.73 -11.78
C ILE A 171 35.52 -0.07 -11.48
N CYS A 172 35.49 -1.38 -11.66
CA CYS A 172 36.67 -2.23 -11.44
C CYS A 172 37.79 -1.93 -12.44
N TRP A 173 37.46 -1.54 -13.67
CA TRP A 173 38.47 -1.14 -14.66
C TRP A 173 39.15 0.16 -14.24
N GLY A 174 38.38 1.19 -13.92
CA GLY A 174 38.90 2.52 -13.60
C GLY A 174 39.58 2.63 -12.23
N LEU A 175 39.08 1.91 -11.22
CA LEU A 175 39.56 2.02 -9.84
C LEU A 175 40.46 0.88 -9.40
N LEU A 176 40.19 -0.35 -9.87
CA LEU A 176 40.95 -1.54 -9.48
C LEU A 176 41.94 -1.99 -10.56
N GLU A 177 41.89 -1.41 -11.76
CA GLU A 177 42.77 -1.76 -12.88
C GLU A 177 42.71 -3.25 -13.27
N ARG A 178 41.59 -3.93 -12.99
CA ARG A 178 41.38 -5.38 -13.21
C ARG A 178 40.11 -5.66 -14.02
N PRO A 179 40.06 -5.24 -15.28
CA PRO A 179 38.79 -5.21 -15.99
C PRO A 179 38.33 -6.60 -16.49
N ALA A 180 39.26 -7.51 -16.80
CA ALA A 180 38.93 -8.91 -17.12
C ALA A 180 38.33 -9.67 -15.92
N ALA A 181 38.86 -9.45 -14.71
CA ALA A 181 38.32 -10.06 -13.50
C ALA A 181 36.89 -9.57 -13.20
N ALA A 182 36.63 -8.29 -13.45
CA ALA A 182 35.32 -7.69 -13.25
C ALA A 182 34.25 -8.25 -14.19
N THR A 183 34.60 -8.50 -15.46
CA THR A 183 33.71 -9.17 -16.41
C THR A 183 33.32 -10.56 -15.91
N VAL A 184 34.29 -11.33 -15.42
CA VAL A 184 34.06 -12.66 -14.86
C VAL A 184 33.22 -12.60 -13.59
N TRP A 185 33.47 -11.63 -12.71
CA TRP A 185 32.67 -11.43 -11.49
C TRP A 185 31.24 -11.03 -11.79
N ALA A 186 31.01 -10.11 -12.73
CA ALA A 186 29.67 -9.70 -13.15
C ALA A 186 28.88 -10.86 -13.79
N ALA A 187 29.55 -11.70 -14.60
CA ALA A 187 28.93 -12.85 -15.24
C ALA A 187 28.62 -13.99 -14.24
N ARG A 188 29.59 -14.36 -13.40
CA ARG A 188 29.39 -15.35 -12.32
C ARG A 188 28.40 -14.85 -11.27
N GLY A 189 28.41 -13.55 -10.98
CA GLY A 189 27.47 -12.87 -10.09
C GLY A 189 26.04 -12.99 -10.59
N GLY A 190 25.79 -12.82 -11.90
CA GLY A 190 24.47 -13.03 -12.49
C GLY A 190 23.96 -14.46 -12.35
N ILE A 191 24.83 -15.46 -12.57
CA ILE A 191 24.49 -16.88 -12.33
C ILE A 191 24.19 -17.11 -10.84
N GLY A 192 25.05 -16.61 -9.95
CA GLY A 192 24.87 -16.73 -8.49
C GLY A 192 23.57 -16.08 -8.00
N ILE A 193 23.27 -14.86 -8.44
CA ILE A 193 22.01 -14.16 -8.13
C ILE A 193 20.80 -14.94 -8.66
N SER A 194 20.89 -15.52 -9.86
CA SER A 194 19.80 -16.35 -10.40
C SER A 194 19.54 -17.57 -9.52
N PHE A 195 20.59 -18.26 -9.04
CA PHE A 195 20.44 -19.37 -8.10
C PHE A 195 19.93 -18.93 -6.72
N LEU A 196 20.38 -17.79 -6.21
CA LEU A 196 19.89 -17.24 -4.94
C LEU A 196 18.42 -16.85 -5.02
N LEU A 197 17.99 -16.21 -6.11
CA LEU A 197 16.58 -15.88 -6.37
C LEU A 197 15.73 -17.15 -6.53
N LEU A 198 16.26 -18.18 -7.20
CA LEU A 198 15.59 -19.49 -7.32
C LEU A 198 15.44 -20.17 -5.96
N PHE A 199 16.50 -20.22 -5.16
CA PHE A 199 16.45 -20.77 -3.80
C PHE A 199 15.48 -19.99 -2.92
N TRP A 200 15.54 -18.65 -2.97
CA TRP A 200 14.62 -17.77 -2.24
C TRP A 200 13.18 -17.98 -2.68
N SER A 201 12.92 -18.10 -3.98
CA SER A 201 11.61 -18.47 -4.52
C SER A 201 11.09 -19.76 -3.92
N ILE A 202 11.90 -20.83 -3.92
CA ILE A 202 11.52 -22.13 -3.36
C ILE A 202 11.24 -22.01 -1.86
N PHE A 203 12.12 -21.32 -1.13
CA PHE A 203 11.94 -21.06 0.30
C PHE A 203 10.61 -20.34 0.59
N LEU A 204 10.29 -19.28 -0.14
CA LEU A 204 9.03 -18.55 0.01
C LEU A 204 7.81 -19.42 -0.33
N LEU A 205 7.89 -20.28 -1.35
CA LEU A 205 6.83 -21.21 -1.72
C LEU A 205 6.59 -22.27 -0.64
N ILE A 206 7.65 -22.79 -0.01
CA ILE A 206 7.57 -23.80 1.06
C ILE A 206 6.86 -23.24 2.30
N GLN A 207 6.94 -21.93 2.56
CA GLN A 207 6.26 -21.32 3.71
C GLN A 207 4.72 -21.40 3.65
N GLN A 208 4.13 -21.64 2.46
CA GLN A 208 2.68 -21.75 2.26
C GLN A 208 1.84 -20.60 2.87
N THR A 209 2.43 -19.41 2.99
CA THR A 209 1.70 -18.20 3.38
C THR A 209 0.80 -17.74 2.25
N ARG A 210 -0.15 -16.86 2.56
CA ARG A 210 -1.13 -16.33 1.59
C ARG A 210 -0.52 -15.81 0.28
N TYR A 211 0.65 -15.18 0.35
CA TYR A 211 1.32 -14.57 -0.80
C TYR A 211 2.54 -15.36 -1.29
N SER A 212 2.78 -16.55 -0.76
CA SER A 212 3.91 -17.41 -1.16
C SER A 212 3.95 -17.68 -2.66
N LEU A 213 2.80 -17.96 -3.28
CA LEU A 213 2.71 -18.17 -4.74
C LEU A 213 3.10 -16.91 -5.53
N TRP A 214 2.67 -15.74 -5.07
CA TRP A 214 2.96 -14.47 -5.73
C TRP A 214 4.42 -14.08 -5.55
N ALA A 215 4.93 -14.05 -4.31
CA ALA A 215 6.28 -13.62 -4.01
C ALA A 215 7.32 -14.63 -4.51
N GLY A 216 7.06 -15.93 -4.33
CA GLY A 216 7.86 -16.99 -4.91
C GLY A 216 7.83 -16.97 -6.43
N GLY A 217 6.64 -16.93 -7.04
CA GLY A 217 6.48 -16.86 -8.49
C GLY A 217 7.16 -15.64 -9.12
N ALA A 218 7.06 -14.47 -8.51
CA ALA A 218 7.75 -13.26 -8.96
C ALA A 218 9.28 -13.41 -8.90
N ASN A 219 9.82 -13.97 -7.80
CA ASN A 219 11.25 -14.27 -7.69
C ASN A 219 11.72 -15.32 -8.70
N LEU A 220 10.90 -16.34 -8.99
CA LEU A 220 11.19 -17.34 -10.01
C LEU A 220 11.26 -16.73 -11.41
N VAL A 221 10.28 -15.90 -11.77
CA VAL A 221 10.27 -15.15 -13.03
C VAL A 221 11.52 -14.28 -13.12
N LEU A 222 11.89 -13.59 -12.04
CA LEU A 222 13.11 -12.80 -11.98
C LEU A 222 14.37 -13.64 -12.20
N ALA A 223 14.47 -14.79 -11.55
CA ALA A 223 15.59 -15.72 -11.70
C ALA A 223 15.73 -16.21 -13.15
N VAL A 224 14.62 -16.59 -13.79
CA VAL A 224 14.60 -17.02 -15.21
C VAL A 224 15.01 -15.88 -16.12
N LEU A 225 14.51 -14.67 -15.84
CA LEU A 225 14.79 -13.50 -16.66
C LEU A 225 16.25 -13.03 -16.57
N VAL A 226 16.93 -13.25 -15.45
CA VAL A 226 18.39 -13.02 -15.33
C VAL A 226 19.17 -14.18 -15.98
N ALA A 227 18.77 -15.43 -15.76
CA ALA A 227 19.48 -16.61 -16.25
C ALA A 227 19.38 -16.82 -17.76
N TYR A 228 18.22 -16.54 -18.36
CA TYR A 228 17.93 -16.86 -19.76
C TYR A 228 18.84 -16.10 -20.73
N PRO A 229 19.04 -14.77 -20.63
CA PRO A 229 19.93 -14.08 -21.55
C PRO A 229 21.40 -14.41 -21.30
N LEU A 230 21.83 -14.63 -20.04
CA LEU A 230 23.17 -15.15 -19.72
C LEU A 230 23.48 -16.47 -20.44
N HIS A 231 22.48 -17.36 -20.51
CA HIS A 231 22.60 -18.63 -21.23
C HIS A 231 22.58 -18.46 -22.75
N ARG A 232 21.73 -17.55 -23.26
CA ARG A 232 21.55 -17.34 -24.71
C ARG A 232 22.68 -16.56 -25.36
N HIS A 233 23.24 -15.61 -24.63
CA HIS A 233 24.31 -14.72 -25.07
C HIS A 233 25.42 -14.80 -24.03
N PRO A 234 26.18 -15.90 -23.99
CA PRO A 234 27.31 -16.00 -23.08
C PRO A 234 28.20 -14.80 -23.33
N VAL A 235 28.47 -14.04 -22.27
CA VAL A 235 29.24 -12.79 -22.34
C VAL A 235 30.57 -13.10 -23.03
N ASN A 236 30.74 -12.65 -24.27
CA ASN A 236 32.00 -12.77 -24.99
C ASN A 236 33.07 -12.17 -24.09
N TRP A 237 34.06 -12.98 -23.67
CA TRP A 237 35.07 -12.56 -22.72
C TRP A 237 35.79 -11.35 -23.30
N TRP A 238 35.53 -10.17 -22.74
CA TRP A 238 36.11 -8.93 -23.21
C TRP A 238 37.63 -8.99 -23.01
N ASN A 239 38.37 -9.05 -24.12
CA ASN A 239 39.84 -9.06 -24.18
C ASN A 239 40.41 -7.64 -24.10
N GLY A 240 39.89 -6.81 -23.18
CA GLY A 240 40.45 -5.49 -22.93
C GLY A 240 41.88 -5.55 -22.41
N PRO A 241 42.51 -4.39 -22.15
CA PRO A 241 43.91 -4.36 -21.72
C PRO A 241 44.12 -5.28 -20.50
N GLY A 242 45.20 -6.06 -20.56
CA GLY A 242 45.62 -6.94 -19.48
C GLY A 242 45.84 -6.17 -18.16
N PRO A 243 46.09 -6.88 -17.05
CA PRO A 243 46.26 -6.25 -15.74
C PRO A 243 47.30 -5.12 -15.80
N ILE A 244 46.88 -3.89 -15.47
CA ILE A 244 47.76 -2.71 -15.44
C ILE A 244 48.61 -2.78 -14.16
N LYS A 245 49.85 -2.28 -14.22
CA LYS A 245 50.82 -2.35 -13.10
C LYS A 245 50.25 -1.72 -11.83
N LYS A 246 50.22 -2.51 -10.76
CA LYS A 246 49.63 -2.19 -9.45
C LYS A 246 50.30 -0.98 -8.79
N ASN A 247 49.58 0.12 -8.61
CA ASN A 247 50.04 1.25 -7.81
C ASN A 247 49.71 0.99 -6.31
N ARG A 248 50.68 0.52 -5.52
CA ARG A 248 50.50 0.10 -4.12
C ARG A 248 50.66 1.23 -3.07
N GLY A 249 50.39 2.48 -3.44
CA GLY A 249 50.43 3.64 -2.53
C GLY A 249 49.08 3.94 -1.85
N LEU A 250 49.04 4.97 -0.99
CA LEU A 250 47.83 5.48 -0.33
C LEU A 250 46.66 5.71 -1.32
N MET A 251 46.97 6.24 -2.51
CA MET A 251 45.98 6.45 -3.57
C MET A 251 45.35 5.14 -4.07
N GLY A 252 46.08 4.03 -4.05
CA GLY A 252 45.56 2.71 -4.39
C GLY A 252 44.56 2.20 -3.35
N TYR A 253 44.82 2.43 -2.06
CA TYR A 253 43.88 2.11 -0.99
C TYR A 253 42.60 2.97 -1.10
N LEU A 254 42.73 4.28 -1.30
CA LEU A 254 41.56 5.18 -1.47
C LEU A 254 40.68 4.77 -2.67
N ARG A 255 41.30 4.43 -3.82
CA ARG A 255 40.57 3.93 -5.00
C ARG A 255 39.89 2.59 -4.73
N GLY A 256 40.56 1.69 -3.99
CA GLY A 256 40.00 0.41 -3.58
C GLY A 256 38.78 0.57 -2.65
N SER A 257 38.87 1.45 -1.66
CA SER A 257 37.76 1.78 -0.75
C SER A 257 36.58 2.40 -1.51
N LEU A 258 36.84 3.33 -2.43
CA LEU A 258 35.80 3.93 -3.27
C LEU A 258 35.11 2.86 -4.14
N ALA A 259 35.87 1.95 -4.75
CA ALA A 259 35.31 0.85 -5.53
C ALA A 259 34.41 -0.04 -4.67
N LEU A 260 34.84 -0.38 -3.45
CA LEU A 260 34.04 -1.18 -2.51
C LEU A 260 32.70 -0.50 -2.20
N VAL A 261 32.72 0.80 -1.90
CA VAL A 261 31.51 1.58 -1.60
C VAL A 261 30.54 1.60 -2.78
N LEU A 262 31.04 1.83 -4.00
CA LEU A 262 30.20 1.85 -5.21
C LEU A 262 29.59 0.48 -5.50
N ILE A 263 30.37 -0.60 -5.35
CA ILE A 263 29.90 -1.98 -5.54
C ILE A 263 28.86 -2.34 -4.47
N ALA A 264 29.12 -2.00 -3.20
CA ALA A 264 28.16 -2.20 -2.11
C ALA A 264 26.86 -1.43 -2.35
N GLY A 265 26.93 -0.20 -2.87
CA GLY A 265 25.76 0.59 -3.27
C GLY A 265 24.92 -0.11 -4.34
N LEU A 266 25.55 -0.62 -5.40
CA LEU A 266 24.85 -1.37 -6.46
C LEU A 266 24.21 -2.67 -5.93
N LEU A 267 24.91 -3.40 -5.05
CA LEU A 267 24.38 -4.59 -4.39
C LEU A 267 23.22 -4.26 -3.44
N GLY A 268 23.31 -3.14 -2.71
CA GLY A 268 22.25 -2.65 -1.83
C GLY A 268 20.96 -2.36 -2.58
N ILE A 269 21.05 -1.70 -3.75
CA ILE A 269 19.89 -1.46 -4.64
C ILE A 269 19.21 -2.78 -5.04
N THR A 270 20.01 -3.81 -5.32
CA THR A 270 19.48 -5.14 -5.71
C THR A 270 18.70 -5.78 -4.58
N LEU A 271 19.23 -5.75 -3.35
CA LEU A 271 18.57 -6.33 -2.18
C LEU A 271 17.27 -5.63 -1.83
N VAL A 272 17.16 -4.33 -2.09
CA VAL A 272 15.95 -3.54 -1.78
C VAL A 272 14.73 -4.00 -2.59
N LEU A 273 14.92 -4.59 -3.77
CA LEU A 273 13.85 -4.97 -4.70
C LEU A 273 13.32 -6.40 -4.51
N VAL A 274 13.90 -7.19 -3.62
CA VAL A 274 13.54 -8.61 -3.46
C VAL A 274 12.20 -8.75 -2.72
N PRO A 275 11.16 -9.36 -3.32
CA PRO A 275 9.90 -9.61 -2.62
C PRO A 275 10.05 -10.58 -1.44
N THR A 276 9.25 -10.37 -0.40
CA THR A 276 9.17 -11.22 0.80
C THR A 276 7.70 -11.54 1.11
N ASN A 277 7.45 -12.56 1.95
CA ASN A 277 6.09 -12.92 2.38
C ASN A 277 5.54 -12.02 3.51
N ASN A 278 6.34 -11.09 4.04
CA ASN A 278 5.92 -10.28 5.18
C ASN A 278 4.97 -9.15 4.78
N GLY A 279 4.24 -8.63 5.76
CA GLY A 279 3.49 -7.39 5.69
C GLY A 279 4.16 -6.25 6.46
N LEU A 280 3.72 -5.03 6.20
CA LEU A 280 4.09 -3.83 6.91
C LEU A 280 2.87 -3.12 7.45
N ARG A 281 3.04 -2.56 8.64
CA ARG A 281 2.15 -1.58 9.24
C ARG A 281 2.91 -0.26 9.36
N LEU A 282 2.42 0.75 8.64
CA LEU A 282 3.06 2.06 8.45
C LEU A 282 2.14 3.18 8.96
N PRO A 283 2.70 4.33 9.39
CA PRO A 283 1.92 5.56 9.54
C PRO A 283 1.14 5.85 8.25
N GLY A 284 -0.17 6.01 8.37
CA GLY A 284 -1.03 6.42 7.27
C GLY A 284 -1.10 7.93 7.13
N ALA A 285 -1.93 8.39 6.18
CA ALA A 285 -2.21 9.81 6.03
C ALA A 285 -3.03 10.34 7.23
N SER A 286 -2.84 11.62 7.54
CA SER A 286 -3.59 12.34 8.57
C SER A 286 -4.34 13.54 7.99
N PRO A 287 -5.38 13.32 7.15
CA PRO A 287 -6.10 14.41 6.51
C PRO A 287 -6.97 15.19 7.50
N THR A 288 -7.22 16.46 7.17
CA THR A 288 -8.17 17.33 7.89
C THR A 288 -9.60 16.86 7.68
N THR A 289 -10.42 16.88 8.72
CA THR A 289 -11.83 16.47 8.69
C THR A 289 -12.79 17.52 8.14
N THR A 290 -12.50 18.82 8.31
CA THR A 290 -13.36 19.93 7.84
C THR A 290 -13.84 19.77 6.39
N PRO A 291 -13.00 19.51 5.37
CA PRO A 291 -13.46 19.34 3.98
C PRO A 291 -14.28 18.06 3.75
N MET A 292 -14.33 17.15 4.73
CA MET A 292 -15.12 15.93 4.63
C MET A 292 -16.59 16.17 4.98
N ILE A 293 -16.90 17.21 5.76
CA ILE A 293 -18.26 17.46 6.27
C ILE A 293 -18.86 18.67 5.56
N GLN A 294 -19.99 18.46 4.88
CA GLN A 294 -20.76 19.51 4.22
C GLN A 294 -21.99 19.85 5.05
N ILE A 295 -22.10 21.12 5.41
CA ILE A 295 -23.18 21.71 6.22
C ILE A 295 -23.73 22.94 5.47
N PRO A 296 -25.05 23.24 5.56
CA PRO A 296 -25.62 24.46 5.00
C PRO A 296 -24.94 25.71 5.54
N ARG A 297 -24.86 26.76 4.73
CA ARG A 297 -24.13 28.00 5.08
C ARG A 297 -24.70 28.67 6.33
N GLU A 298 -26.01 28.59 6.55
CA GLU A 298 -26.66 29.17 7.74
C GLU A 298 -26.24 28.53 9.07
N ASN A 299 -25.79 27.27 9.05
CA ASN A 299 -25.35 26.54 10.25
C ASN A 299 -23.83 26.36 10.30
N PHE A 300 -23.09 26.88 9.33
CA PHE A 300 -21.66 26.65 9.20
C PHE A 300 -20.86 27.75 9.91
N HIS A 301 -19.98 27.33 10.81
CA HIS A 301 -19.02 28.18 11.51
C HIS A 301 -17.58 27.76 11.15
N PRO A 302 -16.73 28.69 10.69
CA PRO A 302 -15.34 28.38 10.33
C PRO A 302 -14.46 28.16 11.57
N SER A 303 -13.45 27.30 11.45
CA SER A 303 -12.39 27.11 12.44
C SER A 303 -11.09 27.75 11.99
N THR A 304 -10.30 28.28 12.92
CA THR A 304 -8.95 28.80 12.67
C THR A 304 -7.90 27.69 12.64
N GLY A 305 -8.07 26.67 13.48
CA GLY A 305 -7.27 25.45 13.50
C GLY A 305 -7.93 24.30 12.72
N SER A 306 -7.48 23.07 12.99
CA SER A 306 -7.97 21.89 12.28
C SER A 306 -7.99 20.62 13.12
N PHE A 307 -9.01 19.79 12.87
CA PHE A 307 -9.07 18.43 13.38
C PHE A 307 -8.52 17.45 12.33
N LEU A 308 -7.63 16.57 12.78
CA LEU A 308 -7.03 15.51 11.95
C LEU A 308 -7.52 14.15 12.40
N ILE A 309 -7.88 13.32 11.44
CA ILE A 309 -8.03 11.88 11.65
C ILE A 309 -6.71 11.19 11.35
N THR A 310 -6.46 10.06 12.00
CA THR A 310 -5.24 9.27 11.77
C THR A 310 -5.57 7.90 11.21
N THR A 311 -4.77 7.47 10.23
CA THR A 311 -4.95 6.17 9.56
C THR A 311 -3.69 5.32 9.72
N VAL A 312 -3.86 4.02 9.50
CA VAL A 312 -2.76 3.05 9.46
C VAL A 312 -2.73 2.46 8.07
N ALA A 313 -1.58 2.58 7.40
CA ALA A 313 -1.38 1.96 6.11
C ALA A 313 -0.88 0.53 6.31
N LEU A 314 -1.61 -0.43 5.75
CA LEU A 314 -1.21 -1.84 5.73
C LEU A 314 -0.78 -2.22 4.32
N GLN A 315 0.37 -2.84 4.19
CA GLN A 315 0.90 -3.30 2.91
C GLN A 315 1.37 -4.75 3.02
N THR A 316 1.00 -5.58 2.06
CA THR A 316 1.54 -6.93 1.90
C THR A 316 1.35 -7.37 0.44
N PRO A 317 2.28 -8.15 -0.14
CA PRO A 317 3.62 -8.46 0.36
C PRO A 317 4.54 -7.22 0.31
N ILE A 318 5.69 -7.31 1.00
CA ILE A 318 6.66 -6.20 1.09
C ILE A 318 7.99 -6.59 0.43
N LEU A 319 8.74 -5.60 -0.03
CA LEU A 319 10.11 -5.79 -0.51
C LEU A 319 11.10 -5.81 0.67
N ALA A 320 12.23 -6.49 0.50
CA ALA A 320 13.28 -6.59 1.51
C ALA A 320 13.86 -5.21 1.86
N GLY A 321 13.85 -4.23 0.95
CA GLY A 321 14.21 -2.87 1.29
C GLY A 321 13.21 -2.18 2.23
N GLN A 322 11.92 -2.48 2.09
CA GLN A 322 10.91 -1.99 3.02
C GLN A 322 11.03 -2.69 4.38
N TRP A 323 11.43 -3.96 4.40
CA TRP A 323 11.77 -4.69 5.62
C TRP A 323 12.98 -4.06 6.33
N LEU A 324 14.05 -3.73 5.59
CA LEU A 324 15.22 -3.02 6.13
C LEU A 324 14.86 -1.62 6.64
N TYR A 325 14.00 -0.90 5.92
CA TYR A 325 13.48 0.40 6.37
C TYR A 325 12.74 0.29 7.70
N ALA A 326 11.98 -0.79 7.91
CA ALA A 326 11.29 -1.05 9.17
C ALA A 326 12.24 -1.33 10.34
N LEU A 327 13.45 -1.85 10.10
CA LEU A 327 14.46 -2.00 11.16
C LEU A 327 14.97 -0.66 11.68
N TRP A 328 14.98 0.38 10.85
CA TRP A 328 15.51 1.69 11.22
C TRP A 328 14.39 2.67 11.64
N ASN A 329 13.21 2.59 11.04
CA ASN A 329 12.10 3.45 11.41
C ASN A 329 11.22 2.80 12.50
N PRO A 330 11.27 3.26 13.75
CA PRO A 330 10.48 2.66 14.82
C PRO A 330 8.97 2.82 14.63
N ALA A 331 8.49 3.79 13.83
CA ALA A 331 7.06 3.92 13.54
C ALA A 331 6.53 2.81 12.61
N VAL A 332 7.42 2.04 11.98
CA VAL A 332 7.09 0.99 11.01
C VAL A 332 7.26 -0.37 11.66
N GLU A 333 6.27 -1.24 11.48
CA GLU A 333 6.27 -2.58 12.07
C GLU A 333 6.17 -3.64 10.96
N VAL A 334 7.09 -4.62 10.98
CA VAL A 334 6.97 -5.82 10.16
C VAL A 334 6.01 -6.78 10.84
N VAL A 335 4.98 -7.19 10.10
CA VAL A 335 3.93 -8.07 10.60
C VAL A 335 3.77 -9.29 9.68
N PRO A 336 3.27 -10.43 10.17
CA PRO A 336 2.85 -11.53 9.31
C PRO A 336 1.80 -11.05 8.29
N PRO A 337 1.77 -11.60 7.06
CA PRO A 337 0.82 -11.18 6.02
C PRO A 337 -0.64 -11.37 6.46
N GLU A 338 -0.93 -12.34 7.32
CA GLU A 338 -2.26 -12.61 7.87
C GLU A 338 -2.74 -11.51 8.81
N ARG A 339 -1.84 -10.73 9.43
CA ARG A 339 -2.22 -9.52 10.21
C ARG A 339 -2.64 -8.37 9.31
N VAL A 340 -2.30 -8.40 8.02
CA VAL A 340 -2.75 -7.42 7.02
C VAL A 340 -4.03 -7.89 6.36
N VAL A 341 -4.06 -9.14 5.89
CA VAL A 341 -5.26 -9.76 5.31
C VAL A 341 -5.50 -11.13 5.96
N PRO A 342 -6.43 -11.24 6.93
CA PRO A 342 -6.73 -12.48 7.65
C PRO A 342 -7.01 -13.64 6.71
N ALA A 343 -6.53 -14.84 7.07
CA ALA A 343 -6.57 -16.02 6.20
C ALA A 343 -8.00 -16.45 5.79
N ASP A 344 -8.99 -16.15 6.63
CA ASP A 344 -10.42 -16.45 6.44
C ASP A 344 -11.15 -15.45 5.55
N ARG A 345 -10.52 -14.34 5.15
CA ARG A 345 -11.18 -13.26 4.41
C ARG A 345 -10.43 -12.86 3.16
N THR A 346 -11.15 -12.44 2.14
CA THR A 346 -10.59 -11.80 0.94
C THR A 346 -10.40 -10.29 1.15
N ILE A 347 -9.51 -9.67 0.36
CA ILE A 347 -9.36 -8.20 0.33
C ILE A 347 -10.70 -7.51 0.03
N ARG A 348 -11.53 -8.14 -0.83
CA ARG A 348 -12.85 -7.63 -1.19
C ARG A 348 -13.81 -7.62 0.00
N GLU A 349 -13.90 -8.71 0.74
CA GLU A 349 -14.74 -8.82 1.94
C GLU A 349 -14.27 -7.87 3.04
N MET A 350 -12.95 -7.75 3.26
CA MET A 350 -12.38 -6.76 4.18
C MET A 350 -12.74 -5.33 3.78
N SER A 351 -12.65 -5.00 2.49
CA SER A 351 -12.98 -3.66 1.98
C SER A 351 -14.47 -3.37 2.14
N GLN A 352 -15.34 -4.34 1.85
CA GLN A 352 -16.79 -4.21 2.05
C GLN A 352 -17.18 -4.04 3.53
N HIS A 353 -16.56 -4.81 4.42
CA HIS A 353 -16.78 -4.66 5.86
C HIS A 353 -16.26 -3.30 6.36
N SER A 354 -15.07 -2.88 5.93
CA SER A 354 -14.51 -1.57 6.30
C SER A 354 -15.39 -0.40 5.82
N TYR A 355 -15.95 -0.50 4.60
CA TYR A 355 -16.88 0.49 4.06
C TYR A 355 -18.16 0.60 4.89
N ARG A 356 -18.76 -0.54 5.28
CA ARG A 356 -19.94 -0.56 6.15
C ARG A 356 -19.66 0.06 7.51
N MET A 357 -18.53 -0.31 8.13
CA MET A 357 -18.13 0.25 9.42
C MET A 357 -17.89 1.77 9.35
N LEU A 358 -17.37 2.26 8.23
CA LEU A 358 -17.20 3.69 7.99
C LEU A 358 -18.55 4.41 7.86
N GLU A 359 -19.50 3.87 7.10
CA GLU A 359 -20.84 4.47 6.96
C GLU A 359 -21.56 4.56 8.31
N THR A 360 -21.53 3.48 9.11
CA THR A 360 -22.08 3.50 10.46
C THR A 360 -21.37 4.55 11.34
N SER A 361 -20.04 4.60 11.29
CA SER A 361 -19.25 5.56 12.05
C SER A 361 -19.55 7.03 11.69
N LYS A 362 -19.79 7.32 10.40
CA LYS A 362 -20.20 8.65 9.93
C LYS A 362 -21.52 9.09 10.56
N ILE A 363 -22.55 8.24 10.51
CA ILE A 363 -23.88 8.56 11.02
C ILE A 363 -23.82 8.79 12.53
N THR A 364 -23.14 7.90 13.26
CA THR A 364 -22.98 8.04 14.71
C THR A 364 -22.24 9.32 15.08
N ALA A 365 -21.14 9.63 14.38
CA ALA A 365 -20.36 10.84 14.64
C ALA A 365 -21.17 12.13 14.41
N VAL A 366 -21.92 12.21 13.30
CA VAL A 366 -22.80 13.38 13.03
C VAL A 366 -23.87 13.49 14.09
N SER A 367 -24.52 12.38 14.43
CA SER A 367 -25.61 12.36 15.41
C SER A 367 -25.12 12.83 16.77
N VAL A 368 -23.99 12.31 17.24
CA VAL A 368 -23.41 12.74 18.52
C VAL A 368 -22.98 14.21 18.47
N GLY A 369 -22.28 14.65 17.42
CA GLY A 369 -21.84 16.04 17.30
C GLY A 369 -23.00 17.04 17.33
N LEU A 370 -24.08 16.76 16.58
CA LEU A 370 -25.29 17.58 16.56
C LEU A 370 -26.04 17.56 17.89
N THR A 371 -26.22 16.38 18.49
CA THR A 371 -26.88 16.24 19.81
C THR A 371 -26.12 17.01 20.88
N ARG A 372 -24.78 16.95 20.88
CA ARG A 372 -23.96 17.71 21.84
C ARG A 372 -24.01 19.21 21.59
N ALA A 373 -24.20 19.64 20.34
CA ALA A 373 -24.44 21.05 20.01
C ALA A 373 -25.87 21.54 20.35
N GLY A 374 -26.73 20.68 20.91
CA GLY A 374 -28.07 21.04 21.35
C GLY A 374 -29.17 20.84 20.31
N TYR A 375 -28.87 20.20 19.17
CA TYR A 375 -29.88 19.87 18.17
C TYR A 375 -30.59 18.55 18.50
N GLU A 376 -31.88 18.48 18.15
CA GLU A 376 -32.66 17.25 18.29
C GLU A 376 -32.37 16.32 17.11
N VAL A 377 -31.79 15.15 17.39
CA VAL A 377 -31.50 14.11 16.39
C VAL A 377 -32.23 12.83 16.76
N ILE A 378 -33.06 12.34 15.85
CA ILE A 378 -33.76 11.07 16.03
C ILE A 378 -32.95 10.00 15.33
N VAL A 379 -32.47 9.01 16.08
CA VAL A 379 -31.75 7.83 15.55
C VAL A 379 -32.51 6.57 15.97
N SER A 380 -32.85 5.73 15.00
CA SER A 380 -33.44 4.42 15.22
C SER A 380 -32.55 3.35 14.59
N GLY A 381 -32.12 2.37 15.36
CA GLY A 381 -31.35 1.26 14.81
C GLY A 381 -32.20 0.32 13.96
N GLN A 382 -31.58 -0.28 12.94
CA GLN A 382 -32.24 -1.25 12.03
C GLN A 382 -32.09 -2.71 12.50
N GLY A 383 -31.57 -2.93 13.71
CA GLY A 383 -31.29 -4.23 14.30
C GLY A 383 -29.82 -4.64 14.27
N VAL A 384 -29.57 -5.93 14.50
CA VAL A 384 -28.23 -6.50 14.68
C VAL A 384 -27.96 -7.53 13.58
N ARG A 385 -26.96 -7.28 12.73
CA ARG A 385 -26.58 -8.15 11.62
C ARG A 385 -25.61 -9.24 12.06
N ILE A 386 -25.81 -10.44 11.54
CA ILE A 386 -24.93 -11.59 11.76
C ILE A 386 -23.80 -11.55 10.74
N VAL A 387 -22.56 -11.43 11.22
CA VAL A 387 -21.34 -11.46 10.40
C VAL A 387 -20.90 -12.89 10.14
N SER A 388 -20.86 -13.71 11.19
CA SER A 388 -20.55 -15.12 11.13
C SER A 388 -21.03 -15.83 12.40
N LEU A 389 -21.02 -17.16 12.37
CA LEU A 389 -21.36 -18.01 13.51
C LEU A 389 -20.09 -18.69 14.01
N THR A 390 -19.99 -18.89 15.32
CA THR A 390 -18.95 -19.75 15.91
C THR A 390 -19.24 -21.21 15.59
N GLU A 391 -18.21 -22.07 15.56
CA GLU A 391 -18.38 -23.52 15.30
C GLU A 391 -19.33 -24.18 16.31
N GLU A 392 -19.35 -23.70 17.55
CA GLU A 392 -20.21 -24.20 18.64
C GLU A 392 -21.62 -23.59 18.65
N SER A 393 -21.97 -22.74 17.67
CA SER A 393 -23.24 -22.01 17.70
C SER A 393 -24.45 -22.94 17.49
N PRO A 394 -25.44 -22.98 18.41
CA PRO A 394 -26.69 -23.70 18.22
C PRO A 394 -27.55 -23.15 17.06
N ALA A 395 -27.18 -21.99 16.51
CA ALA A 395 -27.84 -21.37 15.37
C ALA A 395 -27.34 -21.91 14.02
N PHE A 396 -26.40 -22.86 14.00
CA PHE A 396 -25.85 -23.44 12.77
C PHE A 396 -26.97 -24.12 11.95
N GLY A 397 -27.06 -23.76 10.66
CA GLY A 397 -28.12 -24.23 9.75
C GLY A 397 -29.47 -23.52 9.91
N LEU A 398 -29.67 -22.71 10.95
CA LEU A 398 -30.89 -21.93 11.18
C LEU A 398 -30.74 -20.45 10.76
N LEU A 399 -29.56 -19.89 11.03
CA LEU A 399 -29.16 -18.53 10.68
C LEU A 399 -28.02 -18.55 9.68
N GLN A 400 -27.94 -17.50 8.85
CA GLN A 400 -26.88 -17.34 7.86
C GLN A 400 -26.19 -15.98 8.02
N PRO A 401 -24.89 -15.88 7.68
CA PRO A 401 -24.24 -14.58 7.54
C PRO A 401 -25.05 -13.63 6.65
N GLY A 402 -25.26 -12.40 7.12
CA GLY A 402 -26.06 -11.38 6.44
C GLY A 402 -27.48 -11.21 7.00
N ASP A 403 -28.04 -12.22 7.67
CA ASP A 403 -29.32 -12.13 8.38
C ASP A 403 -29.27 -11.01 9.45
N VAL A 404 -30.39 -10.30 9.65
CA VAL A 404 -30.52 -9.22 10.64
C VAL A 404 -31.53 -9.60 11.72
N ILE A 405 -31.10 -9.62 12.97
CA ILE A 405 -31.95 -9.77 14.15
C ILE A 405 -32.67 -8.44 14.40
N ILE A 406 -33.99 -8.44 14.25
CA ILE A 406 -34.87 -7.27 14.44
C ILE A 406 -35.76 -7.38 15.69
N GLY A 407 -35.70 -8.52 16.38
CA GLY A 407 -36.42 -8.73 17.63
C GLY A 407 -36.07 -10.06 18.32
N MET A 408 -36.33 -10.15 19.62
CA MET A 408 -36.22 -11.36 20.42
C MET A 408 -37.42 -11.46 21.38
N ASP A 409 -38.07 -12.62 21.41
CA ASP A 409 -39.23 -12.90 22.27
C ASP A 409 -40.33 -11.82 22.25
N ASN A 410 -40.64 -11.36 21.04
CA ASN A 410 -41.60 -10.28 20.73
C ASN A 410 -41.21 -8.88 21.23
N GLN A 411 -40.01 -8.68 21.76
CA GLN A 411 -39.43 -7.36 21.95
C GLN A 411 -38.63 -6.96 20.70
N PRO A 412 -38.72 -5.69 20.24
CA PRO A 412 -37.89 -5.21 19.15
C PRO A 412 -36.43 -5.17 19.57
N VAL A 413 -35.54 -5.43 18.62
CA VAL A 413 -34.09 -5.26 18.77
C VAL A 413 -33.69 -4.26 17.69
N LEU A 414 -33.46 -3.01 18.10
CA LEU A 414 -33.06 -1.94 17.19
C LEU A 414 -31.54 -1.77 17.21
N THR A 415 -30.93 -1.96 18.38
CA THR A 415 -29.50 -1.78 18.61
C THR A 415 -28.84 -3.01 19.25
N LEU A 416 -27.51 -3.02 19.23
CA LEU A 416 -26.70 -4.07 19.85
C LEU A 416 -26.84 -4.08 21.38
N PRO A 417 -26.86 -2.92 22.08
CA PRO A 417 -27.27 -2.84 23.48
C PRO A 417 -28.61 -3.51 23.78
N ASP A 418 -29.65 -3.28 22.96
CA ASP A 418 -30.98 -3.89 23.17
C ASP A 418 -30.88 -5.42 23.21
N LEU A 419 -30.17 -6.01 22.24
CA LEU A 419 -29.99 -7.46 22.17
C LEU A 419 -29.23 -7.98 23.40
N MET A 420 -28.17 -7.29 23.82
CA MET A 420 -27.35 -7.71 24.96
C MET A 420 -28.10 -7.59 26.28
N GLU A 421 -28.91 -6.55 26.46
CA GLU A 421 -29.75 -6.37 27.65
C GLU A 421 -30.84 -7.43 27.73
N GLN A 422 -31.52 -7.70 26.61
CA GLN A 422 -32.54 -8.74 26.56
C GLN A 422 -31.93 -10.13 26.79
N LEU A 423 -30.70 -10.41 26.30
CA LEU A 423 -30.01 -11.69 26.54
C LEU A 423 -29.59 -11.87 27.99
N LYS A 424 -29.17 -10.80 28.69
CA LYS A 424 -28.82 -10.84 30.12
C LYS A 424 -29.97 -11.33 31.00
N GLN A 425 -31.21 -11.12 30.57
CA GLN A 425 -32.41 -11.47 31.33
C GLN A 425 -32.88 -12.91 31.09
N LYS A 426 -32.19 -13.69 30.24
CA LYS A 426 -32.62 -15.03 29.84
C LYS A 426 -31.93 -16.15 30.62
N ASP A 427 -32.67 -17.22 30.85
CA ASP A 427 -32.13 -18.47 31.37
C ASP A 427 -31.41 -19.23 30.24
N PRO A 428 -30.12 -19.64 30.42
CA PRO A 428 -29.39 -20.39 29.41
C PRO A 428 -30.03 -21.71 28.98
N SER A 429 -30.93 -22.27 29.78
CA SER A 429 -31.62 -23.54 29.50
C SER A 429 -32.86 -23.39 28.59
N GLU A 430 -33.36 -22.17 28.41
CA GLU A 430 -34.54 -21.90 27.60
C GLU A 430 -34.16 -21.40 26.18
N PRO A 431 -34.83 -21.87 25.13
CA PRO A 431 -34.62 -21.35 23.79
C PRO A 431 -35.22 -19.94 23.63
N VAL A 432 -34.56 -19.09 22.84
CA VAL A 432 -35.04 -17.75 22.49
C VAL A 432 -35.64 -17.73 21.09
N GLN A 433 -36.73 -17.00 20.91
CA GLN A 433 -37.35 -16.80 19.60
C GLN A 433 -36.82 -15.50 18.97
N LEU A 434 -35.93 -15.65 17.99
CA LEU A 434 -35.40 -14.53 17.22
C LEU A 434 -36.30 -14.19 16.03
N GLN A 435 -36.56 -12.90 15.84
CA GLN A 435 -37.17 -12.38 14.62
C GLN A 435 -36.05 -11.90 13.69
N ILE A 436 -35.97 -12.52 12.52
CA ILE A 436 -34.88 -12.33 11.57
C ILE A 436 -35.42 -11.73 10.28
N GLN A 437 -34.77 -10.69 9.79
CA GLN A 437 -34.89 -10.17 8.43
C GLN A 437 -33.74 -10.76 7.59
N GLY A 438 -34.05 -11.78 6.79
CA GLY A 438 -33.13 -12.34 5.80
C GLY A 438 -33.46 -11.89 4.38
N GLU A 439 -32.74 -12.42 3.38
CA GLU A 439 -32.97 -12.10 1.95
C GLU A 439 -34.38 -12.50 1.48
N ARG A 440 -34.93 -13.59 2.02
CA ARG A 440 -36.27 -14.11 1.67
C ARG A 440 -37.41 -13.46 2.47
N GLY A 441 -37.12 -12.43 3.28
CA GLY A 441 -38.09 -11.74 4.12
C GLY A 441 -37.96 -12.05 5.62
N LYS A 442 -38.99 -11.67 6.39
CA LYS A 442 -39.04 -11.84 7.84
C LYS A 442 -39.39 -13.28 8.21
N ARG A 443 -38.63 -13.89 9.13
CA ARG A 443 -38.91 -15.23 9.69
C ARG A 443 -38.63 -15.26 11.19
N LYS A 444 -39.29 -16.17 11.90
CA LYS A 444 -39.04 -16.46 13.31
C LYS A 444 -38.21 -17.73 13.43
N VAL A 445 -37.20 -17.71 14.28
CA VAL A 445 -36.28 -18.85 14.48
C VAL A 445 -36.09 -19.07 15.97
N SER A 446 -36.24 -20.31 16.42
CA SER A 446 -35.98 -20.71 17.81
C SER A 446 -34.54 -21.16 17.93
N VAL A 447 -33.77 -20.57 18.84
CA VAL A 447 -32.32 -20.85 19.01
C VAL A 447 -32.02 -21.13 20.48
N ASN A 448 -31.29 -22.20 20.74
CA ASN A 448 -30.81 -22.52 22.09
C ASN A 448 -29.65 -21.61 22.48
N LEU A 449 -29.54 -21.31 23.78
CA LEU A 449 -28.47 -20.49 24.31
C LEU A 449 -27.26 -21.34 24.74
N ILE A 450 -26.07 -20.79 24.57
CA ILE A 450 -24.82 -21.33 25.10
C ILE A 450 -24.64 -20.75 26.51
N PRO A 451 -24.42 -21.59 27.54
CA PRO A 451 -24.13 -21.13 28.88
C PRO A 451 -22.91 -20.18 28.93
N PRO A 452 -22.92 -19.20 29.84
CA PRO A 452 -21.76 -18.35 30.06
C PRO A 452 -20.57 -19.17 30.58
N PRO A 453 -19.32 -18.82 30.19
CA PRO A 453 -18.12 -19.52 30.65
C PRO A 453 -17.78 -19.22 32.11
N GLU A 454 -18.27 -18.10 32.65
CA GLU A 454 -18.10 -17.68 34.04
C GLU A 454 -19.47 -17.41 34.69
N ALA A 455 -19.60 -17.73 35.98
CA ALA A 455 -20.83 -17.48 36.72
C ALA A 455 -21.11 -15.97 36.83
N GLY A 456 -22.27 -15.53 36.34
CA GLY A 456 -22.70 -14.12 36.32
C GLY A 456 -22.56 -13.39 34.98
N ALA A 457 -21.93 -14.01 33.97
CA ALA A 457 -21.94 -13.48 32.60
C ALA A 457 -23.24 -13.86 31.86
N PRO A 458 -23.68 -13.09 30.84
CA PRO A 458 -24.88 -13.41 30.08
C PRO A 458 -24.73 -14.67 29.21
N PRO A 459 -25.84 -15.40 28.94
CA PRO A 459 -25.85 -16.46 27.94
C PRO A 459 -25.50 -15.93 26.54
N ARG A 460 -25.00 -16.82 25.68
CA ARG A 460 -24.47 -16.46 24.34
C ARG A 460 -25.20 -17.20 23.24
N LEU A 461 -25.27 -16.60 22.05
CA LEU A 461 -25.79 -17.26 20.84
C LEU A 461 -24.68 -17.87 19.95
N GLY A 462 -23.41 -17.61 20.28
CA GLY A 462 -22.28 -18.01 19.43
C GLY A 462 -22.25 -17.27 18.09
N LEU A 463 -22.55 -15.97 18.09
CA LEU A 463 -22.62 -15.15 16.88
C LEU A 463 -21.56 -14.04 16.92
N PHE A 464 -20.91 -13.79 15.79
CA PHE A 464 -20.22 -12.53 15.53
C PHE A 464 -21.23 -11.57 14.89
N ILE A 465 -21.41 -10.40 15.50
CA ILE A 465 -22.49 -9.46 15.16
C ILE A 465 -21.98 -8.04 14.94
N GLU A 466 -22.69 -7.27 14.13
CA GLU A 466 -22.46 -5.84 13.89
C GLU A 466 -23.80 -5.09 13.81
N PRO A 467 -23.86 -3.76 14.03
CA PRO A 467 -25.07 -2.99 13.77
C PRO A 467 -25.53 -3.13 12.32
N ALA A 468 -26.84 -3.37 12.09
CA ALA A 468 -27.36 -3.57 10.74
C ALA A 468 -27.46 -2.27 9.91
N GLY A 469 -27.51 -1.13 10.61
CA GLY A 469 -27.68 0.22 10.08
C GLY A 469 -28.44 1.10 11.07
N TYR A 470 -28.51 2.39 10.77
CA TYR A 470 -29.32 3.37 11.52
C TYR A 470 -30.19 4.16 10.55
N ASP A 471 -31.47 4.30 10.88
CA ASP A 471 -32.34 5.33 10.32
C ASP A 471 -32.16 6.60 11.16
N TYR A 472 -32.07 7.75 10.50
CA TYR A 472 -31.81 9.01 11.19
C TYR A 472 -32.58 10.16 10.56
N LYS A 473 -33.00 11.10 11.40
CA LYS A 473 -33.59 12.37 10.99
C LYS A 473 -32.75 13.51 11.56
N LEU A 474 -32.03 14.19 10.69
CA LEU A 474 -31.22 15.35 11.04
C LEU A 474 -32.08 16.62 10.99
N PRO A 475 -31.74 17.65 11.78
CA PRO A 475 -32.38 18.97 11.71
C PRO A 475 -32.16 19.68 10.37
N PHE A 476 -31.04 19.40 9.71
CA PHE A 476 -30.65 19.93 8.40
C PHE A 476 -29.73 18.93 7.68
N PRO A 477 -29.59 19.02 6.34
CA PRO A 477 -28.78 18.05 5.59
C PRO A 477 -27.29 18.17 5.92
N VAL A 478 -26.70 17.12 6.49
CA VAL A 478 -25.26 16.99 6.71
C VAL A 478 -24.73 15.81 5.89
N THR A 479 -23.72 16.05 5.06
CA THR A 479 -23.11 15.00 4.24
C THR A 479 -21.64 14.83 4.59
N ILE A 480 -21.23 13.60 4.92
CA ILE A 480 -19.81 13.26 5.07
C ILE A 480 -19.30 12.53 3.83
N THR A 481 -18.34 13.15 3.15
CA THR A 481 -17.59 12.59 2.02
C THR A 481 -16.16 12.28 2.48
N PRO A 482 -15.80 11.00 2.72
CA PRO A 482 -14.44 10.62 3.07
C PRO A 482 -13.46 11.05 1.97
N GLN A 483 -12.28 11.52 2.34
CA GLN A 483 -11.20 11.65 1.36
C GLN A 483 -10.76 10.25 0.90
N LYS A 484 -10.23 10.14 -0.33
CA LYS A 484 -9.81 8.88 -1.01
C LYS A 484 -8.95 7.93 -0.15
N ILE A 485 -8.41 8.41 0.96
CA ILE A 485 -7.61 7.67 1.94
C ILE A 485 -8.25 7.83 3.32
N THR A 486 -9.30 7.09 3.64
CA THR A 486 -9.83 7.07 5.02
C THR A 486 -10.59 5.78 5.26
N GLY A 487 -10.08 4.81 6.03
CA GLY A 487 -9.94 4.86 7.48
C GLY A 487 -11.15 4.13 8.09
N GLY A 488 -10.93 3.14 8.96
CA GLY A 488 -12.02 2.36 9.58
C GLY A 488 -12.83 3.18 10.59
N PRO A 489 -13.68 2.54 11.44
CA PRO A 489 -14.57 3.21 12.39
C PRO A 489 -13.84 4.08 13.45
N SER A 490 -12.51 4.03 13.50
CA SER A 490 -11.68 4.78 14.45
C SER A 490 -11.65 6.29 14.25
N ALA A 491 -12.29 6.82 13.21
CA ALA A 491 -12.40 8.26 12.95
C ALA A 491 -13.59 8.93 13.67
N GLY A 492 -14.45 8.14 14.33
CA GLY A 492 -15.71 8.60 14.92
C GLY A 492 -15.59 9.81 15.84
N LEU A 493 -14.61 9.79 16.76
CA LEU A 493 -14.39 10.90 17.69
C LEU A 493 -14.11 12.22 16.96
N MET A 494 -13.13 12.22 16.05
CA MET A 494 -12.73 13.44 15.36
C MET A 494 -13.83 13.96 14.44
N LEU A 495 -14.61 13.09 13.80
CA LEU A 495 -15.77 13.49 13.01
C LEU A 495 -16.88 14.09 13.88
N ALA A 496 -17.09 13.58 15.10
CA ALA A 496 -18.08 14.12 16.03
C ALA A 496 -17.68 15.53 16.51
N LEU A 497 -16.41 15.70 16.91
CA LEU A 497 -15.85 17.00 17.32
C LEU A 497 -15.87 18.02 16.17
N THR A 498 -15.54 17.59 14.96
CA THR A 498 -15.62 18.45 13.77
C THR A 498 -17.06 18.85 13.50
N THR A 499 -18.01 17.91 13.56
CA THR A 499 -19.43 18.22 13.36
C THR A 499 -19.90 19.25 14.39
N TYR A 500 -19.59 19.04 15.67
CA TYR A 500 -19.92 19.98 16.75
C TYR A 500 -19.34 21.37 16.44
N ASN A 501 -18.03 21.47 16.20
CA ASN A 501 -17.35 22.74 15.97
C ASN A 501 -17.88 23.51 14.75
N LEU A 502 -18.32 22.80 13.71
CA LEU A 502 -18.85 23.45 12.51
C LEU A 502 -20.26 24.00 12.72
N VAL A 503 -21.00 23.55 13.74
CA VAL A 503 -22.38 23.98 14.00
C VAL A 503 -22.54 24.83 15.26
N THR A 504 -21.42 25.14 15.93
CA THR A 504 -21.36 26.03 17.08
C THR A 504 -20.54 27.27 16.76
N PRO A 505 -20.86 28.44 17.36
CA PRO A 505 -20.14 29.68 17.09
C PRO A 505 -18.74 29.74 17.72
N GLU A 506 -18.46 28.88 18.71
CA GLU A 506 -17.18 28.78 19.38
C GLU A 506 -16.20 27.93 18.56
N ASP A 507 -14.98 28.45 18.34
CA ASP A 507 -13.90 27.70 17.70
C ASP A 507 -13.13 26.87 18.74
N LEU A 508 -13.52 25.61 18.90
CA LEU A 508 -12.88 24.64 19.79
C LEU A 508 -11.42 24.35 19.44
N THR A 509 -11.00 24.64 18.21
CA THR A 509 -9.62 24.38 17.81
C THR A 509 -8.66 25.38 18.43
N GLY A 510 -9.11 26.60 18.74
CA GLY A 510 -8.26 27.67 19.27
C GLY A 510 -7.01 27.95 18.41
N GLY A 511 -7.05 27.68 17.10
CA GLY A 511 -5.89 27.78 16.20
C GLY A 511 -4.96 26.56 16.20
N HIS A 512 -5.19 25.56 17.04
CA HIS A 512 -4.38 24.35 17.13
C HIS A 512 -4.66 23.34 16.01
N ILE A 513 -3.68 22.49 15.73
CA ILE A 513 -3.86 21.29 14.91
C ILE A 513 -4.03 20.11 15.89
N ILE A 514 -5.25 19.60 16.01
CA ILE A 514 -5.60 18.55 16.97
C ILE A 514 -5.84 17.26 16.20
N ALA A 515 -5.08 16.22 16.52
CA ALA A 515 -5.30 14.89 16.01
C ALA A 515 -5.98 14.00 17.05
N GLY A 516 -6.57 12.90 16.61
CA GLY A 516 -7.05 11.90 17.55
C GLY A 516 -7.60 10.66 16.87
N THR A 517 -8.06 9.74 17.71
CA THR A 517 -8.65 8.48 17.28
C THR A 517 -9.60 7.96 18.33
N GLY A 518 -10.62 7.23 17.90
CA GLY A 518 -11.58 6.58 18.79
C GLY A 518 -12.85 6.23 18.02
N THR A 519 -13.38 5.03 18.26
CA THR A 519 -14.77 4.76 17.86
C THR A 519 -15.69 5.56 18.78
N VAL A 520 -16.90 5.87 18.33
CA VAL A 520 -17.91 6.57 19.14
C VAL A 520 -19.23 5.82 19.00
N ASN A 521 -19.94 5.61 20.11
CA ASN A 521 -21.32 5.11 20.13
C ASN A 521 -22.32 6.27 20.20
N LEU A 522 -23.62 6.00 20.12
CA LEU A 522 -24.66 7.04 20.14
C LEU A 522 -24.72 7.81 21.47
N GLU A 523 -24.24 7.20 22.56
CA GLU A 523 -24.14 7.83 23.87
C GLU A 523 -22.95 8.80 23.96
N GLY A 524 -22.01 8.78 23.02
CA GLY A 524 -20.80 9.62 23.05
C GLY A 524 -19.63 9.02 23.84
N THR A 525 -19.70 7.76 24.26
CA THR A 525 -18.55 7.01 24.77
C THR A 525 -17.53 6.74 23.67
N VAL A 526 -16.25 6.96 23.99
CA VAL A 526 -15.13 6.74 23.08
C VAL A 526 -14.59 5.32 23.30
N GLY A 527 -14.56 4.52 22.23
CA GLY A 527 -14.09 3.14 22.27
C GLY A 527 -12.66 2.95 21.77
N PRO A 528 -12.02 1.82 22.14
CA PRO A 528 -10.63 1.52 21.83
C PRO A 528 -10.39 1.28 20.33
N VAL A 529 -9.13 1.46 19.92
CA VAL A 529 -8.67 1.32 18.54
C VAL A 529 -7.32 0.62 18.46
N GLY A 530 -6.98 0.09 17.28
CA GLY A 530 -5.66 -0.48 17.01
C GLY A 530 -4.69 0.50 16.33
N GLY A 531 -3.40 0.13 16.33
CA GLY A 531 -2.34 0.78 15.55
C GLY A 531 -1.90 2.15 16.07
N LEU A 532 -1.92 2.34 17.39
CA LEU A 532 -1.62 3.64 18.02
C LEU A 532 -0.24 4.16 17.67
N LYS A 533 0.77 3.29 17.67
CA LYS A 533 2.13 3.66 17.31
C LYS A 533 2.22 4.37 15.95
N GLN A 534 1.51 3.84 14.95
CA GLN A 534 1.46 4.42 13.61
C GLN A 534 0.62 5.70 13.57
N LYS A 535 -0.48 5.74 14.30
CA LYS A 535 -1.39 6.89 14.36
C LYS A 535 -0.75 8.11 15.02
N VAL A 536 -0.07 7.93 16.15
CA VAL A 536 0.66 8.98 16.84
C VAL A 536 1.78 9.53 15.96
N ALA A 537 2.58 8.65 15.33
CA ALA A 537 3.62 9.09 14.39
C ALA A 537 3.05 9.83 13.17
N GLY A 538 1.87 9.43 12.68
CA GLY A 538 1.16 10.10 11.59
C GLY A 538 0.61 11.48 12.01
N ALA A 539 0.16 11.63 13.25
CA ALA A 539 -0.28 12.91 13.81
C ALA A 539 0.89 13.88 13.98
N GLU A 540 2.02 13.40 14.54
CA GLU A 540 3.24 14.19 14.69
C GLU A 540 3.79 14.68 13.34
N SER A 541 3.80 13.79 12.34
CA SER A 541 4.26 14.14 10.99
C SER A 541 3.37 15.17 10.31
N ALA A 542 2.11 15.27 10.73
CA ALA A 542 1.15 16.27 10.25
C ALA A 542 1.17 17.58 11.07
N GLY A 543 2.04 17.68 12.09
CA GLY A 543 2.20 18.88 12.90
C GLY A 543 1.15 19.07 13.98
N ALA A 544 0.44 18.00 14.39
CA ALA A 544 -0.52 18.10 15.47
C ALA A 544 0.15 18.36 16.84
N THR A 545 -0.45 19.23 17.64
CA THR A 545 0.01 19.57 19.00
C THR A 545 -0.57 18.64 20.06
N TYR A 546 -1.84 18.24 19.88
CA TYR A 546 -2.55 17.35 20.79
C TYR A 546 -3.03 16.08 20.07
N PHE A 547 -3.02 14.96 20.79
CA PHE A 547 -3.52 13.66 20.34
C PHE A 547 -4.57 13.10 21.31
N LEU A 548 -5.84 13.14 20.92
CA LEU A 548 -6.96 12.61 21.71
C LEU A 548 -7.06 11.08 21.55
N VAL A 549 -7.10 10.35 22.67
CA VAL A 549 -7.10 8.87 22.68
C VAL A 549 -8.00 8.31 23.78
N PRO A 550 -8.69 7.17 23.55
CA PRO A 550 -9.46 6.49 24.60
C PRO A 550 -8.58 5.98 25.75
N PRO A 551 -9.13 5.87 26.98
CA PRO A 551 -8.43 5.37 28.17
C PRO A 551 -7.64 4.09 27.97
N GLN A 552 -8.21 3.11 27.27
CA GLN A 552 -7.61 1.80 27.07
C GLN A 552 -6.37 1.83 26.17
N ASN A 553 -6.15 2.92 25.43
CA ASN A 553 -5.04 3.10 24.50
C ASN A 553 -4.05 4.19 24.95
N TYR A 554 -4.26 4.79 26.13
CA TYR A 554 -3.48 5.93 26.59
C TYR A 554 -1.98 5.57 26.75
N GLU A 555 -1.67 4.49 27.46
CA GLU A 555 -0.28 4.05 27.70
C GLU A 555 0.47 3.74 26.38
N ASP A 556 -0.19 3.05 25.44
CA ASP A 556 0.38 2.74 24.13
C ASP A 556 0.64 4.00 23.29
N ALA A 557 -0.26 4.98 23.37
CA ALA A 557 -0.12 6.26 22.68
C ALA A 557 1.00 7.09 23.31
N LEU A 558 1.08 7.13 24.64
CA LEU A 558 2.12 7.84 25.39
C LEU A 558 3.51 7.25 25.09
N ALA A 559 3.64 5.92 25.05
CA ALA A 559 4.88 5.25 24.68
C ALA A 559 5.32 5.52 23.23
N ALA A 560 4.38 5.86 22.33
CA ALA A 560 4.66 6.18 20.94
C ALA A 560 4.96 7.67 20.70
N ALA A 561 4.47 8.55 21.59
CA ALA A 561 4.61 9.99 21.47
C ALA A 561 6.06 10.45 21.70
N ARG A 562 6.48 11.46 20.93
CA ARG A 562 7.82 12.07 21.01
C ARG A 562 7.74 13.57 21.23
N ARG A 563 6.76 14.22 20.59
CA ARG A 563 6.59 15.69 20.53
C ARG A 563 5.15 16.13 20.71
N ILE A 564 4.19 15.23 20.49
CA ILE A 564 2.77 15.49 20.62
C ILE A 564 2.30 15.21 22.06
N GLU A 565 1.39 16.04 22.57
CA GLU A 565 0.79 15.83 23.88
C GLU A 565 -0.39 14.86 23.77
N VAL A 566 -0.35 13.77 24.52
CA VAL A 566 -1.39 12.72 24.48
C VAL A 566 -2.43 13.00 25.55
N ILE A 567 -3.70 13.05 25.15
CA ILE A 567 -4.82 13.41 26.03
C ILE A 567 -5.80 12.26 26.08
N GLN A 568 -6.07 11.79 27.28
CA GLN A 568 -7.03 10.72 27.54
C GLN A 568 -8.47 11.26 27.52
N VAL A 569 -9.34 10.66 26.70
CA VAL A 569 -10.77 11.02 26.61
C VAL A 569 -11.65 9.77 26.51
N GLY A 570 -12.44 9.50 27.54
CA GLY A 570 -13.40 8.39 27.60
C GLY A 570 -14.75 8.71 26.96
N THR A 571 -15.07 10.00 26.81
CA THR A 571 -16.32 10.48 26.21
C THR A 571 -16.06 11.68 25.29
N VAL A 572 -17.01 11.97 24.40
CA VAL A 572 -17.00 13.18 23.58
C VAL A 572 -17.04 14.42 24.47
N GLU A 573 -17.66 14.36 25.65
CA GLU A 573 -17.81 15.49 26.58
C GLU A 573 -16.50 15.83 27.24
N GLU A 574 -15.73 14.82 27.63
CA GLU A 574 -14.37 15.00 28.14
C GLU A 574 -13.49 15.63 27.07
N ALA A 575 -13.62 15.21 25.81
CA ALA A 575 -12.90 15.83 24.70
C ALA A 575 -13.31 17.29 24.48
N LEU A 576 -14.60 17.60 24.48
CA LEU A 576 -15.11 18.98 24.36
C LEU A 576 -14.61 19.85 25.52
N SER A 577 -14.70 19.35 26.75
CA SER A 577 -14.27 20.07 27.95
C SER A 577 -12.77 20.38 27.91
N PHE A 578 -11.95 19.43 27.46
CA PHE A 578 -10.52 19.64 27.25
C PHE A 578 -10.28 20.73 26.20
N LEU A 579 -10.94 20.64 25.04
CA LEU A 579 -10.75 21.60 23.95
C LEU A 579 -11.16 23.03 24.34
N GLN A 580 -12.27 23.18 25.08
CA GLN A 580 -12.71 24.48 25.60
C GLN A 580 -11.75 25.06 26.65
N SER A 581 -10.94 24.22 27.30
CA SER A 581 -9.92 24.68 28.26
C SER A 581 -8.63 25.18 27.59
N LEU A 582 -8.46 24.95 26.29
CA LEU A 582 -7.24 25.31 25.57
C LEU A 582 -7.15 26.84 25.36
N PRO A 583 -5.97 27.44 25.59
CA PRO A 583 -5.73 28.81 25.19
C PRO A 583 -5.63 28.92 23.66
N PRO A 584 -6.12 30.03 23.05
CA PRO A 584 -5.93 30.29 21.63
C PRO A 584 -4.45 30.56 21.30
N VAL A 585 -4.03 30.23 20.08
CA VAL A 585 -2.65 30.41 19.55
C VAL A 585 -2.47 31.71 18.80
#